data_AF-A0A7X5N3M2-F1
#
_entry.id   AF-A0A7X5N3M2-F1
#
_cell.length_a   1.000
_cell.length_b   1.000
_cell.length_c   1.000
_cell.angle_alpha   90.00
_cell.angle_beta   90.00
_cell.angle_gamma   90.00
#
_symmetry.space_group_name_H-M   'P 1'
#
loop_
_entity.id
_entity.type
_entity.pdbx_description
1 polymer ?
#
loop_
_entity_poly.entity_id
_entity_poly.type
_entity_poly.pdbx_seq_one_letter_code
_entity_poly.pdbx_strand_id
1 'polypeptide(L)' 'MDPSQNPNIVHATTIISVRRGGHVAVAGDGQVTLGHTVMKGNARKVRRLGREGQVLAGFAGAAADAFTLFELFEAKLDK' A
#
# COMPACT_ATOMS: atom_id res chain seq x y z
N MET A 1 -25.19 4.80 -7.51
CA MET A 1 -24.15 5.85 -7.56
C MET A 1 -22.81 5.17 -7.41
N ASP A 2 -21.87 5.44 -8.31
CA ASP A 2 -20.50 4.95 -8.19
C ASP A 2 -19.79 5.67 -7.03
N PRO A 3 -19.31 4.96 -6.00
CA PRO A 3 -18.58 5.56 -4.88
C PRO A 3 -17.32 6.33 -5.32
N SER A 4 -16.77 6.01 -6.49
CA SER A 4 -15.60 6.71 -7.08
C SER A 4 -15.86 8.17 -7.46
N GLN A 5 -17.15 8.57 -7.51
CA GLN A 5 -17.56 9.92 -7.91
C GLN A 5 -18.00 10.80 -6.74
N ASN A 6 -17.81 10.35 -5.50
CA ASN A 6 -18.10 11.20 -4.34
C ASN A 6 -16.92 12.16 -4.10
N PRO A 7 -17.10 13.49 -4.27
CA PRO A 7 -16.02 14.46 -4.17
C PRO A 7 -15.43 14.58 -2.76
N ASN A 8 -16.10 14.03 -1.74
CA ASN A 8 -15.66 14.07 -0.35
C ASN A 8 -14.91 12.79 0.10
N ILE A 9 -14.71 11.81 -0.78
CA ILE A 9 -14.00 10.57 -0.47
C ILE A 9 -12.53 10.68 -0.91
N VAL A 10 -11.62 10.31 -0.01
CA VAL A 10 -10.20 10.13 -0.34
C VAL A 10 -10.00 8.74 -0.95
N HIS A 11 -9.53 8.70 -2.18
CA HIS A 11 -9.06 7.49 -2.82
C HIS A 11 -7.55 7.35 -2.57
N ALA A 12 -7.17 6.27 -1.88
CA ALA A 12 -5.78 5.94 -1.62
C ALA A 12 -5.16 5.17 -2.80
N THR A 13 -3.93 4.71 -2.61
CA THR A 13 -3.16 3.94 -3.58
C THR A 13 -3.73 2.55 -3.84
N THR A 14 -3.69 2.11 -5.09
CA THR A 14 -3.91 0.72 -5.49
C THR A 14 -2.63 -0.08 -5.29
N ILE A 15 -2.75 -1.29 -4.71
CA ILE A 15 -1.65 -2.26 -4.61
C ILE A 15 -2.00 -3.50 -5.43
N ILE A 16 -1.08 -3.96 -6.27
CA ILE A 16 -1.22 -5.19 -7.05
C ILE A 16 -0.06 -6.15 -6.76
N SER A 17 -0.36 -7.45 -6.78
CA SER A 17 0.62 -8.52 -6.66
C SER A 17 0.43 -9.51 -7.81
N VAL A 18 1.54 -9.88 -8.45
CA VAL A 18 1.58 -10.87 -9.54
C VAL A 18 2.56 -11.97 -9.16
N ARG A 19 2.15 -13.23 -9.32
CA ARG A 19 3.00 -14.41 -9.11
C ARG A 19 3.13 -15.21 -10.40
N ARG A 20 4.36 -15.52 -10.80
CA ARG A 20 4.65 -16.34 -11.99
C ARG A 20 5.95 -17.11 -11.79
N GLY A 21 5.91 -18.43 -12.02
CA GLY A 21 7.11 -19.28 -12.03
C GLY A 21 7.99 -19.14 -10.78
N GLY A 22 7.41 -19.22 -9.58
CA GLY A 22 8.16 -19.07 -8.32
C GLY A 22 8.54 -17.64 -7.92
N HIS A 23 8.30 -16.66 -8.80
CA HIS A 23 8.62 -15.26 -8.54
C HIS A 23 7.35 -14.46 -8.19
N VAL A 24 7.51 -13.44 -7.35
CA VAL A 24 6.44 -12.50 -6.96
C VAL A 24 6.90 -11.08 -7.22
N ALA A 25 6.04 -10.27 -7.83
CA ALA A 25 6.21 -8.83 -7.97
C ALA A 25 5.04 -8.11 -7.29
N VAL A 26 5.34 -7.04 -6.55
CA VAL A 26 4.35 -6.18 -5.91
C VAL A 26 4.57 -4.75 -6.37
N ALA A 27 3.51 -4.07 -6.79
CA ALA A 27 3.55 -2.69 -7.24
C ALA A 27 2.39 -1.89 -6.65
N GLY A 28 2.56 -0.57 -6.59
CA GLY A 28 1.50 0.35 -6.25
C GLY A 28 1.57 1.62 -7.10
N ASP A 29 0.41 2.22 -7.37
CA ASP A 29 0.31 3.43 -8.20
C ASP A 29 0.85 4.70 -7.52
N GLY A 30 0.90 4.71 -6.18
CA GLY A 30 1.39 5.84 -5.40
C GLY A 30 0.51 7.09 -5.43
N GLN A 31 -0.71 6.97 -5.98
CA GLN A 31 -1.65 8.07 -6.12
C GLN A 31 -2.52 8.21 -4.88
N VAL A 32 -2.71 9.46 -4.45
CA VAL A 32 -3.72 9.85 -3.46
C VAL A 32 -4.57 10.95 -4.08
N THR A 33 -5.88 10.72 -4.14
CA THR A 33 -6.84 11.61 -4.79
C THR A 33 -7.94 12.00 -3.81
N LEU A 34 -8.36 13.27 -3.86
CA LEU A 34 -9.56 13.76 -3.19
C LEU A 34 -10.52 14.27 -4.25
N GLY A 35 -11.66 13.60 -4.40
CA GLY A 35 -12.58 13.84 -5.53
C GLY A 35 -11.87 13.66 -6.88
N HIS A 36 -11.70 14.74 -7.64
CA HIS A 36 -11.02 14.73 -8.94
C HIS A 36 -9.57 15.24 -8.90
N THR A 37 -9.06 15.61 -7.73
CA THR A 37 -7.74 16.24 -7.59
C THR A 37 -6.72 15.26 -7.04
N VAL A 38 -5.63 15.02 -7.76
CA VAL A 38 -4.47 14.27 -7.24
C VAL A 38 -3.71 15.14 -6.25
N MET A 39 -3.70 14.73 -4.98
CA MET A 39 -3.01 15.44 -3.91
C MET A 39 -1.53 15.02 -3.78
N LYS A 40 -1.20 13.78 -4.15
CA LYS A 40 0.16 13.23 -4.04
C LYS A 40 0.34 12.09 -5.04
N GLY A 41 1.38 12.14 -5.87
CA GLY A 41 1.66 11.11 -6.89
C GLY A 41 2.80 10.14 -6.55
N ASN A 42 3.49 10.32 -5.41
CA ASN A 42 4.70 9.56 -5.07
C ASN A 42 4.59 8.80 -3.74
N ALA A 43 3.40 8.31 -3.38
CA ALA A 43 3.25 7.53 -2.16
C ALA A 43 3.93 6.15 -2.29
N ARG A 44 5.02 5.92 -1.54
CA ARG A 44 5.69 4.61 -1.48
C ARG A 44 5.01 3.72 -0.44
N LYS A 45 4.07 2.91 -0.90
CA LYS A 45 3.26 2.00 -0.08
C LYS A 45 3.65 0.53 -0.16
N VAL A 46 4.64 0.20 -1.00
CA VAL A 46 5.31 -1.10 -1.03
C VAL A 46 6.60 -1.01 -0.22
N ARG A 47 6.80 -1.93 0.70
CA ARG A 47 7.97 -2.02 1.59
C ARG A 47 8.45 -3.47 1.67
N ARG A 48 9.73 -3.61 2.03
CA ARG A 48 10.31 -4.88 2.43
C ARG A 48 10.30 -4.97 3.95
N LEU A 49 9.92 -6.12 4.50
CA LEU A 49 9.86 -6.39 5.93
C LEU A 49 10.70 -7.62 6.28
N GLY A 50 10.98 -7.78 7.57
CA GLY A 50 11.75 -8.87 8.14
C GLY A 50 13.25 -8.74 7.88
N ARG A 51 14.04 -9.62 8.50
CA ARG A 51 15.50 -9.67 8.33
C ARG A 51 15.85 -9.74 6.84
N GLU A 52 16.76 -8.86 6.44
CA GLU A 52 17.26 -8.75 5.06
C GLU A 52 16.17 -8.48 4.00
N GLY A 53 14.96 -8.05 4.40
CA GLY A 53 13.90 -7.67 3.47
C GLY A 53 13.30 -8.83 2.68
N GLN A 54 13.21 -10.00 3.33
CA GLN A 54 12.68 -11.24 2.78
C GLN A 54 11.17 -11.23 2.46
N VAL A 55 10.40 -10.34 3.10
CA VAL A 55 8.95 -10.21 2.86
C VAL A 55 8.65 -8.94 2.06
N LEU A 56 7.83 -9.05 1.01
CA LEU A 56 7.25 -7.90 0.31
C LEU A 56 5.85 -7.61 0.85
N ALA A 57 5.62 -6.39 1.30
CA ALA A 57 4.32 -5.93 1.79
C ALA A 57 3.88 -4.66 1.07
N GLY A 58 2.61 -4.60 0.68
CA GLY A 58 1.98 -3.41 0.12
C GLY A 58 0.71 -3.07 0.90
N PHE A 59 0.46 -1.79 1.18
CA PHE A 59 -0.70 -1.35 1.94
C PHE A 59 -1.55 -0.31 1.19
N ALA A 60 -2.82 -0.64 0.95
CA ALA A 60 -3.83 0.28 0.44
C ALA A 60 -4.74 0.72 1.61
N GLY A 61 -4.86 2.03 1.84
CA GLY A 61 -5.64 2.59 2.94
C GLY A 61 -4.96 3.76 3.66
N ALA A 62 -5.47 4.09 4.85
CA ALA A 62 -4.96 5.19 5.67
C ALA A 62 -3.48 5.00 6.01
N ALA A 63 -2.72 6.10 6.03
CA ALA A 63 -1.30 6.04 6.31
C ALA A 63 -0.98 5.61 7.75
N ALA A 64 -1.79 6.04 8.74
CA ALA A 64 -1.60 5.70 10.14
C ALA A 64 -1.70 4.19 10.38
N ASP A 65 -2.78 3.56 9.90
CA ASP A 65 -2.98 2.11 10.02
C ASP A 65 -1.86 1.30 9.37
N ALA A 66 -1.34 1.79 8.23
CA ALA A 66 -0.22 1.18 7.54
C ALA A 66 1.03 1.12 8.42
N PHE A 67 1.37 2.23 9.11
CA PHE A 67 2.52 2.28 10.01
C PHE A 67 2.37 1.32 11.18
N THR A 68 1.20 1.33 11.84
CA THR A 68 0.91 0.41 12.95
C THR A 68 1.02 -1.05 12.53
N LEU A 69 0.44 -1.42 11.38
CA LEU A 69 0.51 -2.80 10.90
C LEU A 69 1.94 -3.22 10.54
N PHE A 70 2.74 -2.33 9.95
CA PHE A 70 4.14 -2.62 9.68
C PHE A 70 4.93 -2.90 10.97
N GLU A 71 4.75 -2.09 12.01
CA GLU A 71 5.39 -2.32 13.30
C GLU A 71 4.99 -3.68 13.90
N LEU A 72 3.70 -4.02 13.86
CA LEU A 72 3.21 -5.32 14.36
C LEU A 72 3.77 -6.50 13.55
N PHE A 73 3.87 -6.38 12.23
CA PHE A 73 4.42 -7.44 11.39
C PHE A 73 5.91 -7.61 11.57
N GLU A 74 6.69 -6.53 11.67
CA GLU A 74 8.13 -6.61 11.96
C GLU A 74 8.36 -7.30 13.31
N ALA A 75 7.65 -6.88 14.36
CA ALA A 75 7.74 -7.51 15.68
C ALA A 75 7.34 -8.99 15.69
N LYS A 76 6.54 -9.44 14.71
CA LYS A 76 6.15 -10.84 14.57
C LYS A 76 7.17 -11.65 13.77
N LEU A 77 7.84 -11.04 12.79
CA LEU A 77 8.88 -11.66 11.97
C LEU A 77 10.23 -11.77 12.71
N ASP A 78 10.43 -10.94 13.74
CA ASP A 78 11.60 -11.00 14.62
C ASP A 78 11.52 -12.08 15.71
N LYS A 79 10.34 -12.69 15.91
CA LYS A 79 10.11 -13.82 16.83
C LYS A 79 10.30 -15.15 16.13
#